data_AF-A0A942NRM2-F1
#
_entry.id   AF-A0A942NRM2-F1
#
_cell.length_a   1.000
_cell.length_b   1.000
_cell.length_c   1.000
_cell.angle_alpha   90.00
_cell.angle_beta   90.00
_cell.angle_gamma   90.00
#
_symmetry.space_group_name_H-M   'P 1'
#
loop_
_entity.id
_entity.type
_entity.pdbx_description
1 polymer ?
#
loop_
_entity_poly.entity_id
_entity_poly.type
_entity_poly.pdbx_seq_one_letter_code
_entity_poly.pdbx_strand_id
1 'polypeptide(L)'
;MKKYLILIAQLAGLQSYAQDTIAKQDILSAAKLFDLQYNTKEVDTMYAGIKDNLKVYKDMHQSNLNNGLPMSLWQSPVVPGLQIEKKQHAIKWKFNKNISLPANKSDLAFYPISD
;
A
#
# COMPACT_ATOMS: atom_id res chain seq x y z
N MET A 1 -24.55 2.52 -44.57
CA MET A 1 -24.67 1.19 -43.93
C MET A 1 -23.31 0.61 -43.51
N LYS A 2 -22.31 0.50 -44.40
CA LYS A 2 -20.95 -0.01 -44.07
C LYS A 2 -20.23 0.67 -42.88
N LYS A 3 -20.32 2.01 -42.75
CA LYS A 3 -19.70 2.75 -41.63
C LYS A 3 -20.29 2.40 -40.25
N TYR A 4 -21.59 2.15 -40.18
CA TYR A 4 -22.26 1.76 -38.94
C TYR A 4 -21.94 0.30 -38.57
N LEU A 5 -21.72 -0.55 -39.56
CA LEU A 5 -21.33 -1.96 -39.37
C LEU A 5 -19.94 -2.09 -38.72
N ILE A 6 -18.99 -1.22 -39.09
CA ILE A 6 -17.65 -1.17 -38.49
C ILE A 6 -17.72 -0.70 -37.02
N LEU A 7 -18.57 0.28 -36.72
CA LEU A 7 -18.75 0.78 -35.35
C LEU A 7 -19.31 -0.31 -34.41
N ILE A 8 -20.28 -1.09 -34.90
CA ILE A 8 -20.89 -2.20 -34.16
C ILE A 8 -19.88 -3.32 -33.91
N ALA A 9 -19.01 -3.62 -34.88
CA ALA A 9 -17.96 -4.63 -34.73
C ALA A 9 -16.90 -4.24 -33.68
N GLN A 10 -16.60 -2.95 -33.52
CA GLN A 10 -15.66 -2.45 -32.50
C GLN A 10 -16.24 -2.52 -31.09
N LEU A 11 -17.55 -2.32 -30.93
CA LEU A 11 -18.26 -2.47 -29.66
C LEU A 11 -18.35 -3.93 -29.19
N ALA A 12 -18.42 -4.89 -30.11
CA ALA A 12 -18.48 -6.32 -29.77
C ALA A 12 -17.15 -6.89 -29.23
N GLY A 13 -16.01 -6.23 -29.50
CA GLY A 13 -14.68 -6.66 -29.06
C GLY A 13 -14.28 -6.24 -27.65
N LEU A 14 -15.05 -5.35 -27.00
CA LEU A 14 -14.78 -4.86 -25.64
C LEU A 14 -15.41 -5.80 -24.60
N GLN A 15 -14.88 -7.02 -24.49
CA GLN A 15 -15.18 -7.88 -23.35
C GLN A 15 -14.36 -7.39 -22.15
N SER A 16 -14.98 -6.58 -21.29
CA SER A 16 -14.36 -6.14 -20.03
C SER A 16 -14.63 -7.21 -18.97
N TYR A 17 -13.61 -8.01 -18.63
CA TYR A 17 -13.69 -8.96 -17.53
C TYR A 17 -13.39 -8.24 -16.23
N ALA A 18 -14.43 -7.93 -15.45
CA ALA A 18 -14.25 -7.60 -14.04
C ALA A 18 -14.00 -8.92 -13.28
N GLN A 19 -12.73 -9.31 -13.13
CA GLN A 19 -12.36 -10.41 -12.23
C GLN A 19 -12.32 -9.89 -10.80
N ASP A 20 -13.50 -9.74 -10.21
CA ASP A 20 -13.67 -9.38 -8.80
C ASP A 20 -13.38 -10.57 -7.85
N THR A 21 -12.99 -11.70 -8.43
CA THR A 21 -12.79 -12.98 -7.76
C THR A 21 -11.40 -13.53 -8.08
N ILE A 22 -10.70 -13.96 -7.04
CA ILE A 22 -9.40 -14.63 -7.14
C ILE A 22 -9.52 -15.93 -7.95
N ALA A 23 -8.61 -16.15 -8.89
CA ALA A 23 -8.50 -17.37 -9.69
C ALA A 23 -7.51 -18.36 -9.06
N LYS A 24 -7.62 -19.64 -9.41
CA LYS A 24 -6.66 -20.68 -8.96
C LYS A 24 -5.21 -20.37 -9.38
N GLN A 25 -5.03 -19.70 -10.52
CA GLN A 25 -3.73 -19.27 -11.00
C GLN A 25 -3.09 -18.20 -10.09
N ASP A 26 -3.90 -17.38 -9.40
CA ASP A 26 -3.40 -16.37 -8.47
C ASP A 26 -2.77 -17.02 -7.24
N ILE A 27 -3.31 -18.15 -6.79
CA ILE A 27 -2.74 -18.95 -5.69
C ILE A 27 -1.35 -19.46 -6.07
N LEU A 28 -1.21 -20.03 -7.27
CA LEU A 28 0.08 -20.50 -7.78
C LEU A 28 1.07 -19.35 -7.97
N SER A 29 0.60 -18.17 -8.34
CA SER A 29 1.44 -16.99 -8.54
C SER A 29 1.91 -16.42 -7.20
N ALA A 30 1.03 -16.36 -6.20
CA ALA A 30 1.37 -15.93 -4.84
C ALA A 30 2.34 -16.92 -4.16
N ALA A 31 2.14 -18.22 -4.34
CA ALA A 31 3.01 -19.26 -3.77
C ALA A 31 4.49 -19.08 -4.15
N LYS A 32 4.77 -18.64 -5.39
CA LYS A 32 6.13 -18.35 -5.86
C LYS A 32 6.84 -17.26 -5.06
N LEU A 33 6.10 -16.29 -4.50
CA LEU A 33 6.68 -15.24 -3.66
C LEU A 33 7.24 -15.79 -2.34
N PHE A 34 6.75 -16.95 -1.92
CA PHE A 34 7.15 -17.63 -0.69
C PHE A 34 7.97 -18.90 -0.94
N ASP A 35 8.43 -19.12 -2.18
CA ASP A 35 9.14 -20.35 -2.61
C ASP A 35 8.34 -21.64 -2.33
N LEU A 36 7.01 -21.57 -2.47
CA LEU A 36 6.10 -22.70 -2.28
C LEU A 36 5.66 -23.27 -3.63
N GLN A 37 5.53 -24.59 -3.70
CA GLN A 37 5.04 -25.32 -4.86
C GLN A 37 3.81 -26.14 -4.49
N TYR A 38 2.74 -25.96 -5.26
CA TYR A 38 1.48 -26.71 -5.10
C TYR A 38 1.11 -27.41 -6.39
N ASN A 39 0.56 -28.61 -6.28
CA ASN A 39 -0.07 -29.30 -7.40
C ASN A 39 -1.56 -28.88 -7.54
N THR A 40 -2.17 -29.26 -8.66
CA THR A 40 -3.57 -28.87 -8.96
C THR A 40 -4.56 -29.34 -7.91
N LYS A 41 -4.39 -30.54 -7.32
CA LYS A 41 -5.31 -31.07 -6.30
C LYS A 41 -5.23 -30.29 -4.99
N GLU A 42 -4.03 -29.88 -4.60
CA GLU A 42 -3.81 -29.05 -3.41
C GLU A 42 -4.46 -27.67 -3.59
N VAL A 43 -4.25 -27.04 -4.74
CA VAL A 43 -4.89 -25.75 -5.06
C VAL A 43 -6.41 -25.89 -5.05
N ASP A 44 -6.95 -26.95 -5.65
CA ASP A 44 -8.39 -27.20 -5.69
C ASP A 44 -8.99 -27.37 -4.30
N THR A 45 -8.26 -28.03 -3.40
CA THR A 45 -8.69 -28.25 -2.01
C THR A 45 -8.64 -26.95 -1.20
N MET A 46 -7.58 -26.14 -1.36
CA MET A 46 -7.43 -24.87 -0.64
C MET A 46 -8.33 -23.75 -1.16
N TYR A 47 -8.76 -23.82 -2.42
CA TYR A 47 -9.45 -22.73 -3.11
C TYR A 47 -10.70 -22.23 -2.39
N ALA A 48 -11.49 -23.14 -1.80
CA ALA A 48 -12.68 -22.78 -1.04
C ALA A 48 -12.32 -21.94 0.21
N GLY A 49 -11.38 -22.44 1.04
CA GLY A 49 -10.96 -21.74 2.25
C GLY A 49 -10.27 -20.39 1.97
N ILE A 50 -9.52 -20.29 0.87
CA ILE A 50 -8.91 -19.01 0.45
C ILE A 50 -9.98 -17.98 0.09
N LYS A 51 -11.05 -18.40 -0.59
CA LYS A 51 -12.18 -17.50 -0.89
C LYS A 51 -12.90 -17.04 0.38
N ASP A 52 -13.07 -17.93 1.35
CA ASP A 52 -13.70 -17.59 2.62
C ASP A 52 -12.84 -16.59 3.41
N ASN A 53 -11.52 -16.80 3.47
CA ASN A 53 -10.58 -15.84 4.07
C ASN A 53 -10.59 -14.49 3.34
N LEU A 54 -10.66 -14.48 2.01
CA LEU A 54 -10.74 -13.25 1.23
C LEU A 54 -11.97 -12.41 1.59
N LYS A 55 -13.10 -13.06 1.88
CA LYS A 55 -14.30 -12.36 2.36
C LYS A 55 -14.04 -11.66 3.69
N VAL A 56 -13.40 -12.35 4.64
CA VAL A 56 -13.03 -11.76 5.94
C VAL A 56 -12.12 -10.53 5.76
N TYR A 57 -11.12 -10.61 4.88
CA TYR A 57 -10.27 -9.43 4.58
C TYR A 57 -11.06 -8.27 3.97
N LYS A 58 -12.00 -8.55 3.07
CA LYS A 58 -12.89 -7.50 2.50
C LYS A 58 -13.73 -6.85 3.60
N ASP A 59 -14.28 -7.65 4.52
CA ASP A 59 -15.07 -7.14 5.66
C ASP A 59 -14.19 -6.29 6.61
N MET A 60 -12.94 -6.69 6.84
CA MET A 60 -11.97 -5.90 7.62
C MET A 60 -11.65 -4.56 6.95
N HIS A 61 -11.45 -4.53 5.63
CA HIS A 61 -11.14 -3.30 4.89
C HIS A 61 -12.29 -2.30 4.84
N GLN A 62 -13.53 -2.72 5.09
CA GLN A 62 -14.67 -1.81 5.23
C GLN A 62 -14.64 -1.04 6.55
N SER A 63 -13.89 -1.51 7.54
CA SER A 63 -13.74 -0.83 8.82
C SER A 63 -12.71 0.29 8.72
N ASN A 64 -13.09 1.51 9.11
CA ASN A 64 -12.16 2.65 9.14
C ASN A 64 -11.35 2.64 10.45
N LEU A 65 -10.03 2.54 10.35
CA LEU A 65 -9.12 2.58 11.49
C LEU A 65 -8.40 3.93 11.54
N ASN A 66 -8.36 4.54 12.73
CA ASN A 66 -7.58 5.76 12.93
C ASN A 66 -6.08 5.42 12.89
N ASN A 67 -5.29 6.18 12.12
CA ASN A 67 -3.83 6.03 12.05
C ASN A 67 -3.11 6.17 13.41
N GLY A 68 -3.75 6.79 14.40
CA GLY A 68 -3.23 6.86 15.77
C GLY A 68 -3.48 5.61 16.63
N LEU A 69 -4.23 4.62 16.13
CA LEU A 69 -4.53 3.39 16.87
C LEU A 69 -3.35 2.41 16.73
N PRO A 70 -2.68 2.02 17.82
CA PRO A 70 -1.60 1.05 17.73
C PRO A 70 -2.14 -0.37 17.49
N MET A 71 -1.28 -1.25 16.98
CA MET A 71 -1.59 -2.69 16.90
C MET A 71 -1.74 -3.29 18.31
N SER A 72 -2.62 -4.28 18.48
CA SER A 72 -2.91 -4.87 19.81
C SER A 72 -1.68 -5.41 20.55
N LEU A 73 -0.69 -5.89 19.80
CA LEU A 73 0.57 -6.45 20.34
C LEU A 73 1.78 -5.60 19.93
N TRP A 74 1.60 -4.29 19.77
CA TRP A 74 2.73 -3.41 19.48
C TRP A 74 3.76 -3.47 20.61
N GLN A 75 5.04 -3.60 20.25
CA GLN A 75 6.11 -3.60 21.22
C GLN A 75 6.31 -2.18 21.75
N SER A 76 6.05 -1.98 23.04
CA SER A 76 6.31 -0.73 23.71
C SER A 76 7.64 -0.83 24.47
N PRO A 77 8.64 0.03 24.16
CA PRO A 77 9.89 0.09 24.92
C PRO A 77 9.72 0.78 26.29
N VAL A 78 8.48 1.15 26.65
CA VAL A 78 8.17 1.84 27.91
C VAL A 78 8.31 0.87 29.06
N VAL A 79 9.36 1.06 29.86
CA VAL A 79 9.60 0.32 31.10
C VAL A 79 8.80 0.92 32.27
N PRO A 80 8.52 0.14 33.33
CA PRO A 80 7.89 0.67 34.55
C PRO A 80 8.67 1.88 35.10
N GLY A 81 7.96 2.98 35.36
CA GLY A 81 8.54 4.21 35.89
C GLY A 81 9.09 5.20 34.84
N LEU A 82 9.07 4.85 33.55
CA LEU A 82 9.50 5.77 32.49
C LEU A 82 8.53 6.97 32.38
N GLN A 83 9.06 8.18 32.56
CA GLN A 83 8.34 9.43 32.35
C GLN A 83 8.75 10.01 30.99
N ILE A 84 7.86 9.93 29.99
CA ILE A 84 8.08 10.54 28.68
C ILE A 84 7.61 12.00 28.74
N GLU A 85 8.53 12.94 28.51
CA GLU A 85 8.17 14.35 28.35
C GLU A 85 7.29 14.53 27.11
N LYS A 86 6.03 14.88 27.32
CA LYS A 86 5.06 15.13 26.23
C LYS A 86 5.12 16.56 25.68
N LYS A 87 5.87 17.44 26.32
CA LYS A 87 5.93 18.86 25.96
C LYS A 87 6.95 19.07 24.85
N GLN A 88 6.48 19.49 23.68
CA GLN A 88 7.37 19.97 22.63
C GLN A 88 8.02 21.28 23.10
N HIS A 89 9.35 21.23 23.31
CA HIS A 89 10.12 22.44 23.63
C HIS A 89 10.39 23.23 22.35
N ALA A 90 10.54 24.56 22.49
CA ALA A 90 10.87 25.42 21.37
C ALA A 90 12.25 25.03 20.80
N ILE A 91 12.29 24.59 19.54
CA ILE A 91 13.55 24.29 18.86
C ILE A 91 14.20 25.61 18.46
N LYS A 92 15.32 25.96 19.10
CA LYS A 92 16.14 27.11 18.71
C LYS A 92 17.03 26.72 17.54
N TRP A 93 16.47 26.76 16.33
CA TRP A 93 17.24 26.56 15.11
C TRP A 93 18.33 27.62 15.00
N LYS A 94 19.59 27.20 14.92
CA LYS A 94 20.72 28.06 14.54
C LYS A 94 20.84 27.98 13.02
N PHE A 95 20.41 29.03 12.33
CA PHE A 95 20.59 29.15 10.88
C PHE A 95 21.33 30.43 10.59
N ASN A 96 22.14 30.40 9.52
CA ASN A 96 22.88 31.56 9.07
C ASN A 96 21.90 32.64 8.58
N LYS A 97 21.91 33.82 9.20
CA LYS A 97 21.01 34.92 8.85
C LYS A 97 21.32 35.58 7.50
N ASN A 98 22.47 35.26 6.92
CA ASN A 98 22.94 35.81 5.63
C ASN A 98 22.71 34.83 4.46
N ILE A 99 21.79 33.87 4.60
CA ILE A 99 21.42 32.97 3.52
C ILE A 99 20.68 33.75 2.42
N SER A 100 21.18 33.64 1.20
CA SER A 100 20.54 34.18 -0.01
C SER A 100 20.03 33.06 -0.89
N LEU A 101 18.88 33.26 -1.54
CA LEU A 101 18.36 32.31 -2.51
C LEU A 101 19.36 32.12 -3.67
N PRO A 102 19.79 30.89 -4.01
CA PRO A 102 20.66 30.64 -5.14
C PRO A 102 20.01 31.10 -6.44
N ALA A 103 20.81 31.64 -7.37
CA ALA A 103 20.32 32.05 -8.68
C ALA A 103 19.77 30.87 -9.48
N ASN A 104 20.35 29.67 -9.31
CA ASN A 104 19.89 28.44 -9.94
C ASN A 104 19.11 27.57 -8.94
N LYS A 105 17.88 27.19 -9.31
CA LYS A 105 17.01 26.35 -8.48
C LYS A 105 17.58 24.93 -8.26
N SER A 106 18.39 24.42 -9.18
CA SER A 106 19.01 23.10 -9.04
C SER A 106 19.96 23.01 -7.85
N ASP A 107 20.52 24.14 -7.40
CA ASP A 107 21.50 24.18 -6.31
C ASP A 107 20.83 24.10 -4.92
N LEU A 108 19.50 24.22 -4.85
CA LEU A 108 18.73 24.13 -3.59
C LEU A 108 18.90 22.78 -2.88
N ALA A 109 19.10 21.70 -3.63
CA ALA A 109 19.26 20.36 -3.06
C ALA A 109 20.54 20.22 -2.20
N PHE A 110 21.52 21.10 -2.42
CA PHE A 110 22.83 21.08 -1.78
C PHE A 110 23.15 22.36 -1.01
N TYR A 111 22.20 23.30 -0.91
CA TYR A 111 22.45 24.59 -0.29
C TYR A 111 22.42 24.46 1.25
N PRO A 112 23.54 24.72 1.95
CA PRO A 112 23.60 24.59 3.40
C PRO A 112 22.79 25.70 4.07
N ILE A 113 21.93 25.31 5.00
CA ILE A 113 21.03 26.21 5.75
C ILE A 113 21.47 26.31 7.23
N SER A 114 22.35 25.39 7.66
CA SER A 114 22.99 25.39 8.97
C SER A 114 24.30 26.18 8.94
N ASP A 115 24.75 26.64 10.11
CA ASP A 115 26.14 27.09 10.32
C ASP A 115 27.15 25.94 10.13
#